data_AF-H1LMG9-F1
#
_entry.id   AF-H1LMG9-F1
#
_cell.length_a   1.000
_cell.length_b   1.000
_cell.length_c   1.000
_cell.angle_alpha   90.00
_cell.angle_beta   90.00
_cell.angle_gamma   90.00
#
_symmetry.space_group_name_H-M   'P 1'
#
loop_
_entity.id
_entity.type
_entity.pdbx_description
1 polymer ?
#
loop_
_entity_poly.entity_id
_entity_poly.type
_entity_poly.pdbx_seq_one_letter_code
_entity_poly.pdbx_strand_id
1 'polypeptide(L)'
;MGFLDIFRKKNNVIEPVRASISTTNKILNTLNTEVSETGKVAYDLGMRYLNEYPINFELARENFRKAVSLGYMKAKQAAEVIGLNESNKINSNNAYELMLKAISTYKNNQRHIGDLVYFITYDLKFNVFDTSSNPTYYASRFVDYEIYCMREYGNEAVESFHNKSSLRHWILQYKDDWESGEMSKHSEYLNEKPFPIISALSGISMVNGDMAVLRAAVVADILDNYL
;
A
#
# COMPACT_ATOMS: atom_id res chain seq x y z
N MET A 1 36.67 -7.50 70.25
CA MET A 1 35.77 -7.41 69.08
C MET A 1 36.31 -6.30 68.18
N GLY A 2 36.98 -6.67 67.10
CA GLY A 2 37.85 -5.77 66.33
C GLY A 2 37.17 -5.11 65.15
N PHE A 3 37.66 -3.92 64.78
CA PHE A 3 37.26 -3.03 63.68
C PHE A 3 37.16 -3.65 62.26
N LEU A 4 37.43 -4.95 62.10
CA LEU A 4 37.43 -5.66 60.81
C LEU A 4 36.05 -6.18 60.37
N ASP A 5 35.05 -6.24 61.26
CA ASP A 5 33.70 -6.74 60.92
C ASP A 5 32.82 -5.70 60.20
N ILE A 6 33.20 -4.43 60.19
CA ILE A 6 32.41 -3.35 59.55
C ILE A 6 32.69 -3.29 58.03
N PHE A 7 33.86 -3.70 57.57
CA PHE A 7 34.21 -3.68 56.14
C PHE A 7 33.72 -4.89 55.35
N ARG A 8 33.38 -6.01 56.01
CA ARG A 8 32.85 -7.20 55.33
C ARG A 8 31.37 -7.06 54.93
N LYS A 9 30.60 -6.21 55.63
CA LYS A 9 29.19 -5.91 55.29
C LYS A 9 29.01 -4.95 54.11
N LYS A 10 30.02 -4.14 53.75
CA LYS A 10 29.92 -3.19 52.63
C LYS A 10 30.09 -3.84 51.25
N ASN A 11 30.80 -4.96 51.17
CA ASN A 11 31.01 -5.68 49.90
C ASN A 11 29.84 -6.60 49.50
N ASN A 12 28.95 -6.96 50.42
CA ASN A 12 27.76 -7.78 50.14
C ASN A 12 26.58 -6.99 49.54
N VAL A 13 26.70 -5.67 49.38
CA VAL A 13 25.64 -4.84 48.76
C VAL A 13 25.89 -4.65 47.26
N ILE A 14 27.13 -4.86 46.79
CA ILE A 14 27.52 -4.61 45.39
C ILE A 14 27.10 -5.77 44.47
N GLU A 15 27.15 -7.02 44.95
CA GLU A 15 26.67 -8.19 44.20
C GLU A 15 25.14 -8.19 43.95
N PRO A 16 24.25 -7.94 44.94
CA PRO A 16 22.82 -7.90 44.67
C PRO A 16 22.42 -6.72 43.77
N VAL A 17 23.15 -5.60 43.82
CA VAL A 17 22.93 -4.45 42.92
C VAL A 17 23.39 -4.76 41.50
N ARG A 18 24.54 -5.42 41.30
CA ARG A 18 24.97 -5.86 39.96
C ARG A 18 24.05 -6.92 39.37
N ALA A 19 23.57 -7.86 40.18
CA ALA A 19 22.58 -8.85 39.76
C ALA A 19 21.24 -8.19 39.39
N SER A 20 20.75 -7.23 40.18
CA SER A 20 19.50 -6.54 39.85
C SER A 20 19.61 -5.67 38.59
N ILE A 21 20.74 -4.96 38.39
CA ILE A 21 20.99 -4.18 37.16
C ILE A 21 21.11 -5.10 35.94
N SER A 22 21.80 -6.23 36.06
CA SER A 22 21.92 -7.24 34.99
C SER A 22 20.55 -7.82 34.61
N THR A 23 19.72 -8.15 35.59
CA THR A 23 18.37 -8.67 35.36
C THR A 23 17.45 -7.61 34.75
N THR A 24 17.56 -6.36 35.21
CA THR A 24 16.79 -5.21 34.68
C THR A 24 17.17 -4.95 33.22
N ASN A 25 18.46 -4.96 32.88
CA ASN A 25 18.93 -4.80 31.50
C ASN A 25 18.53 -5.97 30.60
N LYS A 26 18.53 -7.21 31.10
CA LYS A 26 17.99 -8.36 30.35
C LYS A 26 16.49 -8.19 30.07
N ILE A 27 15.70 -7.85 31.09
CA ILE A 27 14.25 -7.64 30.93
C ILE A 27 13.97 -6.49 29.97
N LEU A 28 14.70 -5.36 30.07
CA LEU A 28 14.59 -4.26 29.12
C LEU A 28 14.98 -4.68 27.69
N ASN A 29 16.04 -5.46 27.53
CA ASN A 29 16.44 -5.94 26.21
C ASN A 29 15.40 -6.91 25.64
N THR A 30 14.83 -7.81 26.45
CA THR A 30 13.78 -8.73 26.01
C THR A 30 12.51 -7.97 25.65
N LEU A 31 12.06 -7.03 26.48
CA LEU A 31 10.92 -6.15 26.20
C LEU A 31 11.13 -5.32 24.94
N ASN A 32 12.32 -4.73 24.75
CA ASN A 32 12.64 -3.97 23.55
C ASN A 32 12.65 -4.85 22.29
N THR A 33 13.10 -6.10 22.42
CA THR A 33 13.11 -7.06 21.30
C THR A 33 11.69 -7.51 20.97
N GLU A 34 10.87 -7.82 21.96
CA GLU A 34 9.48 -8.26 21.81
C GLU A 34 8.58 -7.14 21.25
N VAL A 35 8.77 -5.90 21.71
CA VAL A 35 8.10 -4.70 21.16
C VAL A 35 8.52 -4.47 19.70
N SER A 36 9.81 -4.62 19.40
CA SER A 36 10.33 -4.51 18.02
C SER A 36 9.77 -5.59 17.10
N GLU A 37 9.62 -6.82 17.58
CA GLU A 37 9.12 -7.96 16.80
C GLU A 37 7.61 -7.84 16.56
N THR A 38 6.84 -7.45 17.58
CA THR A 38 5.39 -7.20 17.45
C THR A 38 5.12 -6.01 16.52
N GLY A 39 5.94 -4.95 16.61
CA GLY A 39 5.87 -3.80 15.70
C GLY A 39 6.17 -4.17 14.25
N LYS A 40 7.15 -5.05 14.02
CA LYS A 40 7.46 -5.58 12.69
C LYS A 40 6.30 -6.41 12.14
N VAL A 41 5.67 -7.27 12.94
CA VAL A 41 4.52 -8.08 12.50
C VAL A 41 3.35 -7.18 12.07
N ALA A 42 3.06 -6.12 12.84
CA ALA A 42 2.06 -5.13 12.45
C ALA A 42 2.43 -4.43 11.13
N TYR A 43 3.70 -4.06 10.96
CA TYR A 43 4.19 -3.49 9.70
C TYR A 43 4.01 -4.44 8.52
N ASP A 44 4.42 -5.71 8.67
CA ASP A 44 4.31 -6.72 7.62
C ASP A 44 2.85 -6.95 7.23
N LEU A 45 1.92 -6.92 8.20
CA LEU A 45 0.49 -7.03 7.92
C LEU A 45 -0.05 -5.79 7.19
N GLY A 46 0.39 -4.58 7.57
CA GLY A 46 0.06 -3.35 6.84
C GLY A 46 0.56 -3.38 5.40
N MET A 47 1.78 -3.90 5.19
CA MET A 47 2.36 -4.11 3.86
C MET A 47 1.57 -5.13 3.03
N ARG A 48 1.00 -6.18 3.63
CA ARG A 48 0.12 -7.11 2.91
C ARG A 48 -1.16 -6.43 2.46
N TYR A 49 -1.86 -5.74 3.37
CA TYR A 49 -3.09 -5.02 3.01
C TYR A 49 -2.86 -3.92 1.97
N LEU A 50 -1.67 -3.32 1.93
CA LEU A 50 -1.33 -2.34 0.92
C LEU A 50 -1.11 -2.98 -0.46
N ASN A 51 -0.63 -4.22 -0.57
CA ASN A 51 -0.06 -4.73 -1.81
C ASN A 51 -0.67 -6.01 -2.36
N GLU A 52 -1.31 -6.80 -1.51
CA GLU A 52 -1.95 -8.05 -1.88
C GLU A 52 -3.44 -7.79 -2.10
N TYR A 53 -4.01 -8.41 -3.14
CA TYR A 53 -5.43 -8.27 -3.41
C TYR A 53 -6.28 -9.16 -2.50
N PRO A 54 -7.40 -8.64 -1.95
CA PRO A 54 -7.91 -7.26 -2.12
C PRO A 54 -7.08 -6.22 -1.36
N ILE A 55 -6.69 -5.13 -2.04
CA ILE A 55 -6.00 -4.01 -1.40
C ILE A 55 -6.99 -3.31 -0.46
N ASN A 56 -6.54 -3.03 0.76
CA ASN A 56 -7.34 -2.35 1.76
C ASN A 56 -6.52 -1.26 2.47
N PHE A 57 -6.70 -0.02 2.02
CA PHE A 57 -5.96 1.12 2.56
C PHE A 57 -6.30 1.44 4.02
N GLU A 58 -7.52 1.14 4.49
CA GLU A 58 -7.89 1.39 5.88
C GLU A 58 -7.16 0.42 6.82
N LEU A 59 -7.20 -0.88 6.52
CA LEU A 59 -6.49 -1.90 7.29
C LEU A 59 -4.97 -1.72 7.19
N ALA A 60 -4.45 -1.30 6.03
CA ALA A 60 -3.04 -0.94 5.89
C ALA A 60 -2.66 0.18 6.88
N ARG A 61 -3.44 1.27 6.91
CA ARG A 61 -3.21 2.39 7.84
C ARG A 61 -3.32 1.99 9.29
N GLU A 62 -4.34 1.21 9.66
CA GLU A 62 -4.51 0.71 11.02
C GLU A 62 -3.26 -0.05 11.50
N ASN A 63 -2.76 -0.95 10.66
CA ASN A 63 -1.59 -1.76 10.98
C ASN A 63 -0.29 -0.95 10.99
N PHE A 64 -0.15 0.04 10.10
CA PHE A 64 0.98 0.98 10.17
C PHE A 64 0.94 1.85 11.43
N ARG A 65 -0.23 2.35 11.86
CA ARG A 65 -0.36 3.07 13.14
C ARG A 65 0.02 2.20 14.33
N LYS A 66 -0.44 0.94 14.33
CA LYS A 66 -0.06 -0.06 15.36
C LYS A 66 1.44 -0.32 15.36
N ALA A 67 2.07 -0.45 14.19
CA ALA A 67 3.52 -0.63 14.09
C ALA A 67 4.28 0.59 14.64
N VAL A 68 3.84 1.81 14.33
CA VAL A 68 4.43 3.05 14.85
C VAL A 68 4.27 3.15 16.37
N SER A 69 3.11 2.83 16.94
CA SER A 69 2.91 2.86 18.40
C SER A 69 3.76 1.83 19.15
N LEU A 70 4.17 0.75 18.46
CA LEU A 70 5.11 -0.26 18.94
C LEU A 70 6.58 0.07 18.59
N GLY A 71 6.89 1.30 18.17
CA GLY A 71 8.26 1.75 17.91
C GLY A 71 8.86 1.34 16.57
N TYR A 72 8.10 0.69 15.67
CA TYR A 72 8.58 0.31 14.34
C TYR A 72 8.38 1.44 13.32
N MET A 73 9.28 2.42 13.37
CA MET A 73 9.13 3.70 12.65
C MET A 73 9.16 3.60 11.11
N LYS A 74 9.63 2.49 10.53
CA LYS A 74 9.56 2.25 9.07
C LYS A 74 8.12 2.28 8.55
N ALA A 75 7.14 1.95 9.39
CA ALA A 75 5.73 2.04 9.06
C ALA A 75 5.26 3.46 8.73
N LYS A 76 5.90 4.49 9.32
CA LYS A 76 5.59 5.89 9.00
C LYS A 76 5.97 6.22 7.56
N GLN A 77 7.12 5.75 7.10
CA GLN A 77 7.59 5.94 5.72
C GLN A 77 6.71 5.17 4.72
N ALA A 78 6.34 3.93 5.04
CA ALA A 78 5.46 3.13 4.19
C ALA A 78 4.05 3.72 4.02
N ALA A 79 3.57 4.49 5.00
CA ALA A 79 2.27 5.15 4.93
C ALA A 79 2.32 6.55 4.31
N GLU A 80 3.47 7.03 3.79
CA GLU A 80 3.59 8.41 3.32
C GLU A 80 2.67 8.74 2.15
N VAL A 81 2.44 7.80 1.23
CA VAL A 81 1.59 8.00 0.05
C VAL A 81 0.11 7.92 0.41
N ILE A 82 -0.29 6.86 1.12
CA ILE A 82 -1.69 6.64 1.52
C ILE A 82 -2.15 7.50 2.71
N GLY A 83 -1.19 8.07 3.46
CA GLY A 83 -1.39 8.81 4.72
C GLY A 83 -1.54 7.88 5.94
N LEU A 84 -0.82 8.15 7.03
CA LEU A 84 -0.80 7.28 8.23
C LEU A 84 -2.08 7.38 9.08
N ASN A 85 -2.52 8.61 9.35
CA ASN A 85 -3.66 8.86 10.24
C ASN A 85 -4.97 8.93 9.47
N GLU A 86 -4.94 9.61 8.32
CA GLU A 86 -6.07 9.81 7.44
C GLU A 86 -5.63 9.60 5.99
N SER A 87 -6.60 9.47 5.10
CA SER A 87 -6.36 9.36 3.66
C SER A 87 -5.73 10.65 3.15
N ASN A 88 -4.56 10.55 2.52
CA ASN A 88 -3.97 11.69 1.84
C ASN A 88 -4.85 12.14 0.68
N LYS A 89 -5.38 13.35 0.76
CA LYS A 89 -6.11 13.96 -0.37
C LYS A 89 -5.12 14.43 -1.42
N ILE A 90 -5.15 13.82 -2.60
CA ILE A 90 -4.38 14.29 -3.75
C ILE A 90 -5.07 15.51 -4.36
N ASN A 91 -4.30 16.54 -4.66
CA ASN A 91 -4.76 17.76 -5.31
C ASN A 91 -3.60 18.35 -6.12
N SER A 92 -3.88 19.43 -6.86
CA SER A 92 -2.89 20.08 -7.72
C SER A 92 -1.58 20.47 -7.02
N ASN A 93 -1.60 20.71 -5.70
CA ASN A 93 -0.41 21.13 -4.94
C ASN A 93 0.49 19.96 -4.54
N ASN A 94 -0.04 18.73 -4.38
CA ASN A 94 0.73 17.58 -3.89
C ASN A 94 0.77 16.39 -4.86
N ALA A 95 -0.01 16.40 -5.95
CA ALA A 95 -0.12 15.28 -6.89
C ALA A 95 1.24 14.85 -7.45
N TYR A 96 2.04 15.81 -7.92
CA TYR A 96 3.34 15.52 -8.49
C TYR A 96 4.30 14.91 -7.46
N GLU A 97 4.34 15.44 -6.24
CA GLU A 97 5.20 14.92 -5.18
C GLU A 97 4.79 13.51 -4.74
N LEU A 98 3.49 13.28 -4.55
CA LEU A 98 2.96 11.96 -4.17
C LEU A 98 3.18 10.93 -5.27
N MET A 99 3.04 11.32 -6.54
CA MET A 99 3.36 10.46 -7.68
C MET A 99 4.83 10.05 -7.67
N LEU A 100 5.75 11.01 -7.51
CA LEU A 100 7.18 10.72 -7.45
C LEU A 100 7.53 9.82 -6.25
N LYS A 101 6.89 10.02 -5.10
CA LYS A 101 7.04 9.15 -3.93
C LYS A 101 6.55 7.74 -4.22
N ALA A 102 5.34 7.57 -4.74
CA ALA A 102 4.79 6.25 -5.08
C ALA A 102 5.69 5.49 -6.08
N ILE A 103 6.17 6.18 -7.11
CA ILE A 103 7.12 5.61 -8.09
C ILE A 103 8.45 5.23 -7.44
N SER A 104 9.02 6.12 -6.61
CA SER A 104 10.28 5.88 -5.92
C SER A 104 10.19 4.69 -4.95
N THR A 105 9.12 4.62 -4.17
CA THR A 105 8.88 3.53 -3.23
C THR A 105 8.74 2.20 -3.97
N TYR A 106 7.96 2.17 -5.05
CA TYR A 106 7.85 0.98 -5.90
C TYR A 106 9.20 0.55 -6.47
N LYS A 107 9.99 1.49 -7.02
CA LYS A 107 11.29 1.20 -7.63
C LYS A 107 12.28 0.59 -6.63
N ASN A 108 12.31 1.12 -5.41
CA ASN A 108 13.27 0.71 -4.38
C ASN A 108 12.79 -0.51 -3.58
N ASN A 109 11.50 -0.79 -3.60
CA ASN A 109 10.88 -1.91 -2.90
C ASN A 109 9.65 -2.36 -3.70
N GLN A 110 9.85 -3.31 -4.63
CA GLN A 110 8.84 -3.82 -5.57
C GLN A 110 7.54 -4.34 -4.93
N ARG A 111 7.49 -4.42 -3.58
CA ARG A 111 6.30 -4.72 -2.79
C ARG A 111 5.52 -3.47 -2.37
N HIS A 112 5.39 -2.47 -3.24
CA HIS A 112 4.64 -1.22 -3.00
C HIS A 112 3.70 -0.85 -4.17
N ILE A 113 3.09 -1.85 -4.81
CA ILE A 113 2.10 -1.61 -5.86
C ILE A 113 0.89 -0.80 -5.35
N GLY A 114 0.55 -0.95 -4.06
CA GLY A 114 -0.56 -0.21 -3.44
C GLY A 114 -0.42 1.30 -3.46
N ASP A 115 0.81 1.81 -3.38
CA ASP A 115 1.06 3.25 -3.44
C ASP A 115 0.75 3.81 -4.83
N LEU A 116 1.08 3.04 -5.88
CA LEU A 116 0.72 3.39 -7.26
C LEU A 116 -0.79 3.28 -7.48
N VAL A 117 -1.42 2.20 -6.98
CA VAL A 117 -2.88 2.02 -7.07
C VAL A 117 -3.59 3.20 -6.40
N TYR A 118 -3.24 3.52 -5.15
CA TYR A 118 -3.82 4.64 -4.41
C TYR A 118 -3.73 5.95 -5.19
N PHE A 119 -2.55 6.25 -5.74
CA PHE A 119 -2.33 7.46 -6.52
C PHE A 119 -3.22 7.50 -7.77
N ILE A 120 -3.21 6.44 -8.58
CA ILE A 120 -3.92 6.40 -9.87
C ILE A 120 -5.43 6.39 -9.65
N THR A 121 -5.95 5.58 -8.72
CA THR A 121 -7.38 5.54 -8.39
C THR A 121 -7.86 6.91 -7.94
N TYR A 122 -7.11 7.57 -7.07
CA TYR A 122 -7.47 8.90 -6.60
C TYR A 122 -7.45 9.91 -7.77
N ASP A 123 -6.44 9.87 -8.62
CA ASP A 123 -6.34 10.75 -9.79
C ASP A 123 -7.53 10.55 -10.75
N LEU A 124 -7.88 9.31 -11.08
CA LEU A 124 -9.07 8.98 -11.87
C LEU A 124 -10.35 9.50 -11.21
N LYS A 125 -10.54 9.22 -9.91
CA LYS A 125 -11.73 9.65 -9.18
C LYS A 125 -11.94 11.15 -9.26
N PHE A 126 -10.94 11.93 -8.86
CA PHE A 126 -11.13 13.37 -8.65
C PHE A 126 -10.87 14.21 -9.89
N ASN A 127 -10.00 13.78 -10.81
CA ASN A 127 -9.67 14.56 -12.01
C ASN A 127 -10.41 14.08 -13.26
N VAL A 128 -10.97 12.86 -13.25
CA VAL A 128 -11.65 12.28 -14.41
C VAL A 128 -13.13 12.04 -14.15
N PHE A 129 -13.49 11.29 -13.10
CA PHE A 129 -14.89 10.93 -12.86
C PHE A 129 -15.69 12.07 -12.23
N ASP A 130 -15.21 12.64 -11.13
CA ASP A 130 -15.94 13.67 -10.38
C ASP A 130 -16.06 15.01 -11.15
N THR A 131 -15.24 15.22 -12.19
CA THR A 131 -15.32 16.38 -13.10
C THR A 131 -16.24 16.15 -14.30
N SER A 132 -16.71 14.91 -14.50
CA SER A 132 -17.58 14.55 -15.62
C SER A 132 -19.05 14.90 -15.37
N SER A 133 -19.86 14.96 -16.43
CA SER A 133 -21.29 15.26 -16.32
C SER A 133 -22.11 14.16 -15.65
N ASN A 134 -21.58 12.94 -15.55
CA ASN A 134 -22.22 11.81 -14.88
C ASN A 134 -21.16 10.83 -14.33
N PRO A 135 -20.59 11.13 -13.14
CA PRO A 135 -19.43 10.43 -12.60
C PRO A 135 -19.59 8.91 -12.52
N THR A 136 -20.72 8.44 -11.97
CA THR A 136 -21.00 7.00 -11.82
C THR A 136 -21.16 6.29 -13.16
N TYR A 137 -21.82 6.92 -14.14
CA TYR A 137 -21.95 6.35 -15.48
C TYR A 137 -20.57 6.18 -16.15
N TYR A 138 -19.74 7.21 -16.09
CA TYR A 138 -18.43 7.18 -16.73
C TYR A 138 -17.43 6.25 -16.03
N ALA A 139 -17.49 6.15 -14.70
CA ALA A 139 -16.72 5.17 -13.95
C ALA A 139 -17.20 3.74 -14.25
N SER A 140 -18.52 3.50 -14.33
CA SER A 140 -19.08 2.20 -14.73
C SER A 140 -18.63 1.81 -16.13
N ARG A 141 -18.72 2.71 -17.13
CA ARG A 141 -18.22 2.44 -18.49
C ARG A 141 -16.71 2.23 -18.56
N PHE A 142 -15.94 2.93 -17.72
CA PHE A 142 -14.51 2.68 -17.59
C PHE A 142 -14.25 1.26 -17.06
N VAL A 143 -14.85 0.88 -15.93
CA VAL A 143 -14.68 -0.47 -15.36
C VAL A 143 -15.14 -1.55 -16.33
N ASP A 144 -16.29 -1.36 -16.99
CA ASP A 144 -16.85 -2.30 -17.95
C ASP A 144 -15.90 -2.55 -19.13
N TYR A 145 -15.40 -1.48 -19.76
CA TYR A 145 -14.44 -1.57 -20.85
C TYR A 145 -13.13 -2.25 -20.43
N GLU A 146 -12.59 -1.87 -19.27
CA GLU A 146 -11.35 -2.43 -18.76
C GLU A 146 -11.47 -3.94 -18.47
N ILE A 147 -12.59 -4.36 -17.86
CA ILE A 147 -12.86 -5.79 -17.62
C ILE A 147 -13.05 -6.54 -18.93
N TYR A 148 -13.72 -5.95 -19.92
CA TYR A 148 -13.80 -6.52 -21.26
C TYR A 148 -12.40 -6.74 -21.86
N CYS A 149 -11.54 -5.71 -21.83
CA CYS A 149 -10.17 -5.84 -22.33
C CYS A 149 -9.35 -6.91 -21.59
N MET A 150 -9.53 -7.04 -20.27
CA MET A 150 -8.85 -8.08 -19.49
C MET A 150 -9.31 -9.49 -19.87
N ARG A 151 -10.60 -9.68 -20.16
CA ARG A 151 -11.16 -10.98 -20.55
C ARG A 151 -10.76 -11.40 -21.96
N GLU A 152 -10.75 -10.46 -22.90
CA GLU A 152 -10.48 -10.77 -24.31
C GLU A 152 -8.98 -10.72 -24.67
N TYR A 153 -8.21 -9.86 -24.02
CA TYR A 153 -6.82 -9.56 -24.40
C TYR A 153 -5.82 -9.66 -23.25
N GLY A 154 -6.25 -10.01 -22.04
CA GLY A 154 -5.38 -10.17 -20.89
C GLY A 154 -4.37 -11.31 -21.08
N ASN A 155 -3.15 -11.11 -20.57
CA ASN A 155 -2.20 -12.21 -20.43
C ASN A 155 -2.50 -13.05 -19.18
N GLU A 156 -1.77 -14.16 -18.99
CA GLU A 156 -1.98 -15.09 -17.86
C GLU A 156 -1.93 -14.39 -16.49
N ALA A 157 -1.07 -13.39 -16.32
CA ALA A 157 -0.97 -12.64 -15.07
C ALA A 157 -2.23 -11.81 -14.78
N VAL A 158 -2.78 -11.15 -15.81
CA VAL A 158 -4.03 -10.38 -15.72
C VAL A 158 -5.22 -11.31 -15.50
N GLU A 159 -5.27 -12.45 -16.19
CA GLU A 159 -6.34 -13.43 -16.02
C GLU A 159 -6.35 -14.02 -14.59
N SER A 160 -5.17 -14.42 -14.10
CA SER A 160 -4.98 -14.89 -12.72
C SER A 160 -5.41 -13.84 -11.69
N PHE A 161 -5.12 -12.57 -11.96
CA PHE A 161 -5.56 -11.46 -11.13
C PHE A 161 -7.09 -11.30 -11.16
N HIS A 162 -7.67 -11.17 -12.35
CA HIS A 162 -9.11 -11.00 -12.56
C HIS A 162 -9.92 -12.09 -11.84
N ASN A 163 -9.47 -13.34 -11.90
CA ASN A 163 -10.18 -14.47 -11.30
C ASN A 163 -10.12 -14.49 -9.76
N LYS A 164 -9.17 -13.78 -9.15
CA LYS A 164 -9.01 -13.68 -7.70
C LYS A 164 -9.62 -12.41 -7.11
N SER A 165 -9.89 -11.39 -7.93
CA SER A 165 -10.46 -10.12 -7.49
C SER A 165 -11.99 -10.08 -7.64
N SER A 166 -12.59 -8.96 -7.23
CA SER A 166 -14.01 -8.64 -7.41
C SER A 166 -14.44 -8.54 -8.87
N LEU A 167 -13.49 -8.26 -9.77
CA LEU A 167 -13.72 -8.07 -11.21
C LEU A 167 -14.43 -9.25 -11.88
N ARG A 168 -14.17 -10.48 -11.40
CA ARG A 168 -14.79 -11.70 -11.96
C ARG A 168 -16.32 -11.72 -11.88
N HIS A 169 -16.90 -10.97 -10.94
CA HIS A 169 -18.34 -10.94 -10.70
C HIS A 169 -19.02 -9.81 -11.47
N TRP A 170 -18.27 -8.95 -12.15
CA TRP A 170 -18.84 -7.86 -12.94
C TRP A 170 -19.52 -8.40 -14.20
N ILE A 171 -20.76 -7.97 -14.43
CA ILE A 171 -21.53 -8.28 -15.63
C ILE A 171 -21.34 -7.13 -16.61
N LEU A 172 -20.82 -7.43 -17.81
CA LEU A 172 -20.57 -6.43 -18.85
C LEU A 172 -21.90 -5.86 -19.36
N GLN A 173 -22.19 -4.61 -19.02
CA GLN A 173 -23.42 -3.90 -19.38
C GLN A 173 -23.35 -3.30 -20.79
N TYR A 174 -22.14 -3.05 -21.30
CA TYR A 174 -21.91 -2.35 -22.56
C TYR A 174 -21.13 -3.19 -23.57
N LYS A 175 -21.27 -4.51 -23.48
CA LYS A 175 -20.49 -5.48 -24.27
C LYS A 175 -20.58 -5.21 -25.78
N ASP A 176 -21.78 -4.95 -26.30
CA ASP A 176 -22.00 -4.73 -27.74
C ASP A 176 -21.20 -3.52 -28.26
N ASP A 177 -21.10 -2.46 -27.45
CA ASP A 177 -20.33 -1.26 -27.81
C ASP A 177 -18.84 -1.61 -27.96
N TRP A 178 -18.29 -2.40 -27.03
CA TRP A 178 -16.89 -2.82 -27.05
C TRP A 178 -16.57 -3.79 -28.18
N GLU A 179 -17.49 -4.72 -28.48
CA GLU A 179 -17.37 -5.64 -29.62
C GLU A 179 -17.46 -4.89 -30.97
N SER A 180 -18.18 -3.76 -31.02
CA SER A 180 -18.24 -2.89 -32.19
C SER A 180 -16.99 -2.02 -32.39
N GLY A 181 -16.05 -2.06 -31.44
CA GLY A 181 -14.80 -1.32 -31.48
C GLY A 181 -14.84 0.04 -30.77
N GLU A 182 -15.89 0.35 -30.01
CA GLU A 182 -15.87 1.53 -29.15
C GLU A 182 -14.85 1.38 -28.02
N MET A 183 -14.30 2.50 -27.58
CA MET A 183 -13.36 2.56 -26.46
C MET A 183 -13.87 3.51 -25.40
N SER A 184 -13.68 3.15 -24.13
CA SER A 184 -13.94 4.10 -23.04
C SER A 184 -12.92 5.22 -23.07
N LYS A 185 -13.35 6.46 -23.28
CA LYS A 185 -12.48 7.65 -23.31
C LYS A 185 -11.61 7.78 -22.05
N HIS A 186 -12.15 7.40 -20.89
CA HIS A 186 -11.42 7.48 -19.63
C HIS A 186 -10.36 6.38 -19.47
N SER A 187 -10.42 5.33 -20.30
CA SER A 187 -9.37 4.31 -20.39
C SER A 187 -8.09 4.87 -21.05
N GLU A 188 -8.24 5.79 -22.01
CA GLU A 188 -7.12 6.45 -22.68
C GLU A 188 -6.31 7.32 -21.70
N TYR A 189 -6.99 7.94 -20.73
CA TYR A 189 -6.34 8.75 -19.69
C TYR A 189 -5.16 8.02 -19.03
N LEU A 190 -5.34 6.73 -18.70
CA LEU A 190 -4.28 5.91 -18.10
C LEU A 190 -3.04 5.80 -18.99
N ASN A 191 -3.26 5.64 -20.30
CA ASN A 191 -2.21 5.51 -21.30
C ASN A 191 -1.55 6.85 -21.64
N GLU A 192 -2.25 7.97 -21.44
CA GLU A 192 -1.73 9.31 -21.75
C GLU A 192 -0.99 9.95 -20.58
N LYS A 193 -1.37 9.64 -19.34
CA LYS A 193 -0.86 10.36 -18.15
C LYS A 193 -0.08 9.48 -17.17
N PRO A 194 -0.71 8.67 -16.30
CA PRO A 194 0.03 8.01 -15.23
C PRO A 194 1.00 6.95 -15.76
N PHE A 195 0.60 6.10 -16.71
CA PHE A 195 1.44 4.97 -17.12
C PHE A 195 2.73 5.34 -17.85
N PRO A 196 2.75 6.29 -18.81
CA PRO A 196 4.01 6.72 -19.42
C PRO A 196 5.00 7.28 -18.39
N ILE A 197 4.52 8.09 -17.45
CA ILE A 197 5.35 8.69 -16.40
C ILE A 197 5.89 7.61 -15.46
N ILE A 198 5.01 6.71 -15.00
CA ILE A 198 5.41 5.60 -14.13
C ILE A 198 6.45 4.74 -14.84
N SER A 199 6.23 4.32 -16.08
CA SER A 199 7.18 3.48 -16.81
C SER A 199 8.54 4.17 -16.98
N ALA A 200 8.54 5.44 -17.40
CA ALA A 200 9.77 6.21 -17.59
C ALA A 200 10.61 6.36 -16.31
N LEU A 201 9.95 6.57 -15.15
CA LEU A 201 10.64 6.90 -13.90
C LEU A 201 10.93 5.68 -13.01
N SER A 202 10.07 4.66 -13.04
CA SER A 202 10.22 3.43 -12.25
C SER A 202 11.20 2.44 -12.87
N GLY A 203 11.36 2.46 -14.20
CA GLY A 203 12.05 1.39 -14.94
C GLY A 203 11.20 0.12 -15.09
N ILE A 204 9.91 0.14 -14.71
CA ILE A 204 8.96 -0.93 -15.03
C ILE A 204 8.77 -0.95 -16.54
N SER A 205 9.11 -2.09 -17.14
CA SER A 205 8.82 -2.34 -18.54
C SER A 205 7.32 -2.38 -18.76
N MET A 206 6.84 -1.59 -19.72
CA MET A 206 5.47 -1.73 -20.25
C MET A 206 5.16 -3.12 -20.81
N VAL A 207 6.20 -3.92 -21.09
CA VAL A 207 6.11 -5.19 -21.84
C VAL A 207 5.93 -6.42 -20.92
N ASN A 208 6.29 -6.34 -19.64
CA ASN A 208 6.46 -7.53 -18.78
C ASN A 208 5.23 -7.92 -17.93
N GLY A 209 4.03 -7.43 -18.24
CA GLY A 209 2.80 -7.80 -17.52
C GLY A 209 2.58 -7.09 -16.18
N ASP A 210 3.63 -6.57 -15.52
CA ASP A 210 3.52 -5.81 -14.27
C ASP A 210 2.61 -4.58 -14.38
N MET A 211 2.71 -3.84 -15.50
CA MET A 211 1.86 -2.68 -15.74
C MET A 211 0.39 -3.07 -16.01
N ALA A 212 0.18 -4.23 -16.63
CA ALA A 212 -1.15 -4.76 -16.87
C ALA A 212 -1.82 -5.23 -15.56
N VAL A 213 -1.04 -5.82 -14.64
CA VAL A 213 -1.50 -6.13 -13.28
C VAL A 213 -1.78 -4.85 -12.50
N LEU A 214 -0.94 -3.81 -12.60
CA LEU A 214 -1.22 -2.50 -11.99
C LEU A 214 -2.53 -1.90 -12.54
N ARG A 215 -2.76 -2.01 -13.84
CA ARG A 215 -4.03 -1.56 -14.46
C ARG A 215 -5.22 -2.33 -13.90
N ALA A 216 -5.16 -3.65 -13.85
CA ALA A 216 -6.21 -4.48 -13.27
C ALA A 216 -6.47 -4.17 -11.80
N ALA A 217 -5.41 -3.89 -11.06
CA ALA A 217 -5.43 -3.44 -9.69
C ALA A 217 -6.20 -2.12 -9.51
N VAL A 218 -5.85 -1.08 -10.29
CA VAL A 218 -6.57 0.20 -10.28
C VAL A 218 -8.06 0.02 -10.58
N VAL A 219 -8.40 -0.82 -11.56
CA VAL A 219 -9.80 -1.06 -11.95
C VAL A 219 -10.57 -1.77 -10.83
N ALA A 220 -9.95 -2.75 -10.16
CA ALA A 220 -10.56 -3.42 -9.01
C ALA A 220 -10.80 -2.45 -7.85
N ASP A 221 -9.84 -1.56 -7.58
CA ASP A 221 -9.98 -0.56 -6.52
C ASP A 221 -11.09 0.48 -6.83
N ILE A 222 -11.24 0.90 -8.09
CA ILE A 222 -12.38 1.74 -8.51
C ILE A 222 -13.70 0.99 -8.34
N LEU A 223 -13.76 -0.29 -8.72
CA LEU A 223 -14.96 -1.10 -8.53
C LEU A 223 -15.33 -1.23 -7.05
N ASP A 224 -14.36 -1.53 -6.19
CA ASP A 224 -14.62 -1.87 -4.79
C ASP A 224 -14.86 -0.64 -3.90
N ASN A 225 -14.27 0.51 -4.25
CA ASN A 225 -14.24 1.69 -3.37
C ASN A 225 -14.87 2.96 -3.97
N TYR A 226 -15.32 2.93 -5.23
CA TYR A 226 -15.99 4.07 -5.87
C TYR A 226 -17.39 3.78 -6.41
N LEU A 227 -17.60 2.60 -7.03
CA LEU A 227 -18.89 2.17 -7.55
C LEU A 227 -19.72 1.41 -6.50
#